data_AF-A0A957FSN0-F1
#
_entry.id   AF-A0A957FSN0-F1
#
_cell.length_a   1.000
_cell.length_b   1.000
_cell.length_c   1.000
_cell.angle_alpha   90.00
_cell.angle_beta   90.00
_cell.angle_gamma   90.00
#
_symmetry.space_group_name_H-M   'P 1'
#
loop_
_entity.id
_entity.type
_entity.pdbx_description
1 polymer ?
#
loop_
_entity_poly.entity_id
_entity_poly.type
_entity_poly.pdbx_seq_one_letter_code
_entity_poly.pdbx_strand_id
1 'polypeptide(L)'
;GLTLADTINHSPNVAIALNNLGTVYRLQGALSEAESLYHRALGIAQHNNLHRLECYILLDLTELWRDMDQKRAHVSGQQALQLAREMGNPHMLERANELVQSLAIQDDLV
;
A
#
# COMPACT_ATOMS: atom_id res chain seq x y z
N GLY A 1 -0.19 29.71 -14.09
CA GLY A 1 -0.76 28.59 -14.89
C GLY A 1 -0.32 27.29 -14.28
N LEU A 2 -1.01 26.85 -13.23
CA LEU A 2 -0.66 25.67 -12.42
C LEU A 2 -1.95 25.04 -11.85
N THR A 3 -2.98 24.80 -12.69
CA THR A 3 -4.35 24.67 -12.15
C THR A 3 -5.18 23.48 -12.66
N LEU A 4 -4.78 22.77 -13.72
CA LEU A 4 -5.52 21.59 -14.20
C LEU A 4 -4.70 20.29 -14.18
N ALA A 5 -3.42 20.34 -14.56
CA ALA A 5 -2.55 19.17 -14.53
C ALA A 5 -2.29 18.70 -13.08
N ASP A 6 -2.02 19.63 -12.17
CA ASP A 6 -1.79 19.31 -10.76
C ASP A 6 -3.05 18.82 -10.04
N THR A 7 -4.22 19.36 -10.37
CA THR A 7 -5.50 18.90 -9.82
C THR A 7 -5.86 17.49 -10.31
N ILE A 8 -5.53 17.14 -11.56
CA ILE A 8 -5.67 15.76 -12.05
C ILE A 8 -4.64 14.86 -11.39
N ASN A 9 -3.37 15.27 -11.33
CA ASN A 9 -2.28 14.47 -10.75
C ASN A 9 -2.47 14.19 -9.26
N HIS A 10 -3.23 15.03 -8.53
CA HIS A 10 -3.53 14.83 -7.12
C HIS A 10 -5.01 14.47 -6.85
N SER A 11 -5.76 13.98 -7.84
CA SER A 11 -7.15 13.63 -7.63
C SER A 11 -7.32 12.32 -6.83
N PRO A 12 -8.18 12.28 -5.80
CA PRO A 12 -8.52 11.04 -5.08
C PRO A 12 -8.99 9.90 -5.99
N ASN A 13 -9.72 10.21 -7.05
CA ASN A 13 -10.19 9.21 -8.02
C ASN A 13 -9.03 8.60 -8.82
N VAL A 14 -8.00 9.40 -9.12
CA VAL A 14 -6.78 8.92 -9.79
C VAL A 14 -6.01 7.98 -8.87
N ALA A 15 -5.92 8.27 -7.56
CA ALA A 15 -5.29 7.36 -6.60
C ALA A 15 -5.99 5.99 -6.55
N ILE A 16 -7.32 5.97 -6.50
CA ILE A 16 -8.10 4.72 -6.48
C ILE A 16 -7.90 3.94 -7.79
N ALA A 17 -7.95 4.62 -8.94
CA ALA A 17 -7.75 3.98 -10.23
C ALA A 17 -6.34 3.39 -10.37
N LEU A 18 -5.31 4.10 -9.91
CA LEU A 18 -3.92 3.62 -9.90
C LEU A 18 -3.76 2.41 -8.98
N ASN A 19 -4.37 2.41 -7.80
CA ASN A 19 -4.35 1.25 -6.89
C ASN A 19 -4.97 0.01 -7.56
N ASN A 20 -6.16 0.17 -8.13
CA ASN A 20 -6.85 -0.93 -8.80
C ASN A 20 -6.05 -1.47 -9.98
N LEU A 21 -5.42 -0.58 -10.76
CA LEU A 21 -4.55 -0.98 -11.87
C LEU A 21 -3.29 -1.71 -11.36
N GLY A 22 -2.70 -1.26 -10.26
CA GLY A 22 -1.60 -1.96 -9.59
C GLY A 22 -1.98 -3.38 -9.21
N THR A 23 -3.18 -3.57 -8.65
CA THR A 23 -3.71 -4.90 -8.31
C THR A 23 -3.91 -5.78 -9.54
N VAL A 24 -4.39 -5.22 -10.65
CA VAL A 24 -4.50 -5.97 -11.92
C VAL A 24 -3.12 -6.42 -12.41
N TYR A 25 -2.12 -5.54 -12.43
CA TYR A 25 -0.77 -5.91 -12.86
C TYR A 25 -0.11 -6.93 -11.93
N ARG A 26 -0.32 -6.82 -10.61
CA ARG A 26 0.15 -7.80 -9.63
C ARG A 26 -0.41 -9.19 -9.93
N LEU A 27 -1.72 -9.28 -10.19
CA LEU A 27 -2.38 -10.54 -10.56
C LEU A 27 -1.91 -11.12 -11.90
N GLN A 28 -1.39 -10.27 -12.79
CA GLN A 28 -0.78 -10.68 -14.06
C GLN A 28 0.71 -11.05 -13.93
N GLY A 29 1.30 -10.92 -12.75
CA GLY A 29 2.74 -11.15 -12.52
C GLY A 29 3.65 -10.00 -12.96
N ALA A 30 3.09 -8.88 -13.39
CA ALA A 30 3.83 -7.66 -13.76
C ALA A 30 4.14 -6.83 -12.49
N LEU A 31 5.04 -7.36 -11.66
CA LEU A 31 5.27 -6.85 -10.31
C LEU A 31 5.92 -5.45 -10.29
N SER A 32 6.78 -5.14 -11.26
CA SER A 32 7.44 -3.82 -11.35
C SER A 32 6.46 -2.71 -11.74
N GLU A 33 5.55 -2.98 -12.66
CA GLU A 33 4.48 -2.06 -13.04
C GLU A 33 3.49 -1.86 -11.88
N ALA A 34 3.15 -2.94 -11.19
CA ALA A 34 2.30 -2.86 -9.99
C ALA A 34 2.93 -1.97 -8.92
N GLU A 35 4.22 -2.18 -8.59
CA GLU A 35 4.96 -1.38 -7.62
C GLU A 35 4.95 0.11 -7.97
N SER A 36 5.24 0.44 -9.23
CA SER A 36 5.23 1.83 -9.71
C SER A 36 3.86 2.50 -9.53
N LEU A 37 2.78 1.77 -9.85
CA LEU A 37 1.41 2.27 -9.73
C LEU A 37 1.00 2.45 -8.28
N TYR A 38 1.32 1.51 -7.41
CA TYR A 38 1.05 1.62 -5.97
C TYR A 38 1.79 2.80 -5.36
N HIS A 39 3.06 3.04 -5.69
CA HIS A 39 3.77 4.21 -5.20
C HIS A 39 3.17 5.54 -5.65
N ARG A 40 2.71 5.62 -6.92
CA ARG A 40 2.00 6.80 -7.41
C ARG A 40 0.67 7.00 -6.68
N ALA A 41 -0.10 5.94 -6.48
CA ALA A 41 -1.34 5.99 -5.71
C ALA A 41 -1.09 6.45 -4.26
N LEU A 42 -0.02 5.94 -3.63
CA LEU A 42 0.36 6.26 -2.26
C LEU A 42 0.68 7.75 -2.10
N GLY A 43 1.48 8.31 -3.02
CA GLY A 43 1.83 9.74 -2.97
C GLY A 43 0.59 10.64 -3.08
N ILE A 44 -0.38 10.29 -3.93
CA ILE A 44 -1.64 11.04 -4.05
C ILE A 44 -2.50 10.86 -2.80
N ALA A 45 -2.58 9.64 -2.26
CA ALA A 45 -3.33 9.36 -1.04
C ALA A 45 -2.80 10.16 0.15
N GLN A 46 -1.48 10.20 0.33
CA GLN A 46 -0.81 10.98 1.37
C GLN A 46 -1.03 12.48 1.19
N HIS A 47 -0.90 12.99 -0.04
CA HIS A 47 -1.14 14.41 -0.33
C HIS A 47 -2.57 14.85 0.04
N ASN A 48 -3.56 13.97 -0.15
CA ASN A 48 -4.96 14.25 0.12
C ASN A 48 -5.44 13.78 1.50
N ASN A 49 -4.53 13.28 2.36
CA ASN A 49 -4.86 12.71 3.68
C ASN A 49 -5.91 11.58 3.60
N LEU A 50 -5.85 10.75 2.56
CA LEU A 50 -6.74 9.61 2.35
C LEU A 50 -6.25 8.39 3.15
N HIS A 51 -6.22 8.49 4.48
CA HIS A 51 -5.63 7.47 5.36
C HIS A 51 -6.16 6.05 5.14
N ARG A 52 -7.46 5.91 4.80
CA ARG A 52 -8.01 4.59 4.46
C ARG A 52 -7.39 4.01 3.20
N LEU A 53 -7.21 4.82 2.16
CA LEU A 53 -6.62 4.39 0.90
C LEU A 53 -5.12 4.16 1.04
N GLU A 54 -4.42 5.02 1.79
CA GLU A 54 -3.03 4.82 2.17
C GLU A 54 -2.84 3.46 2.85
N CYS A 55 -3.70 3.11 3.81
CA CYS A 55 -3.66 1.80 4.47
C CYS A 55 -3.83 0.64 3.47
N TYR A 56 -4.80 0.71 2.55
CA TYR A 56 -4.98 -0.33 1.54
C TYR A 56 -3.76 -0.48 0.63
N ILE A 57 -3.20 0.62 0.15
CA ILE A 57 -2.02 0.61 -0.74
C ILE A 57 -0.81 0.02 -0.01
N LEU A 58 -0.62 0.34 1.27
CA LEU A 58 0.46 -0.22 2.07
C LEU A 58 0.30 -1.73 2.29
N LEU A 59 -0.94 -2.23 2.47
CA LEU A 59 -1.21 -3.67 2.52
C LEU A 59 -0.93 -4.35 1.17
N ASP A 60 -1.33 -3.73 0.07
CA ASP A 60 -1.07 -4.24 -1.28
C ASP A 60 0.44 -4.29 -1.59
N LEU A 61 1.22 -3.27 -1.20
CA LEU A 61 2.68 -3.28 -1.30
C LEU A 61 3.33 -4.32 -0.40
N THR A 62 2.77 -4.56 0.79
CA THR A 62 3.23 -5.60 1.70
C THR A 62 3.08 -6.98 1.07
N GLU A 63 1.92 -7.27 0.48
CA GLU A 63 1.69 -8.52 -0.26
C GLU A 63 2.61 -8.64 -1.47
N LEU A 64 2.83 -7.54 -2.20
CA LEU A 64 3.70 -7.52 -3.38
C LEU A 64 5.14 -7.89 -3.04
N TRP A 65 5.67 -7.32 -1.96
CA TRP A 65 7.07 -7.51 -1.57
C TRP A 65 7.33 -8.73 -0.70
N ARG A 66 6.28 -9.40 -0.19
CA ARG A 66 6.41 -10.53 0.75
C ARG A 66 7.45 -11.56 0.31
N ASP A 67 7.46 -11.90 -0.97
CA ASP A 67 8.33 -12.96 -1.52
C ASP A 67 9.58 -12.39 -2.23
N MET A 68 9.65 -11.07 -2.47
CA MET A 68 10.76 -10.41 -3.19
C MET A 68 11.73 -9.66 -2.27
N ASP A 69 11.21 -9.01 -1.24
CA ASP A 69 11.94 -8.15 -0.32
C ASP A 69 11.17 -8.04 1.00
N GLN A 70 11.44 -9.01 1.87
CA GLN A 70 10.79 -9.14 3.18
C GLN A 70 11.01 -7.90 4.05
N LYS A 71 12.13 -7.20 3.89
CA LYS A 71 12.42 -5.97 4.64
C LYS A 71 11.48 -4.86 4.22
N ARG A 72 11.30 -4.64 2.92
CA ARG A 72 10.32 -3.66 2.40
C ARG A 72 8.90 -4.03 2.80
N ALA A 73 8.54 -5.31 2.68
CA ALA A 73 7.23 -5.81 3.09
C ALA A 73 6.95 -5.55 4.59
N HIS A 74 7.93 -5.80 5.46
CA HIS A 74 7.78 -5.57 6.90
C HIS A 74 7.59 -4.09 7.21
N VAL A 75 8.36 -3.20 6.57
CA VAL A 75 8.22 -1.76 6.74
C VAL A 75 6.84 -1.27 6.31
N SER A 76 6.36 -1.65 5.12
CA SER A 76 5.02 -1.25 4.66
C SER A 76 3.90 -1.83 5.53
N GLY A 77 4.06 -3.08 5.99
CA GLY A 77 3.09 -3.72 6.89
C GLY A 77 2.99 -3.02 8.23
N GLN A 78 4.13 -2.63 8.82
CA GLN A 78 4.17 -1.85 10.06
C GLN A 78 3.53 -0.47 9.90
N GLN A 79 3.74 0.19 8.76
CA GLN A 79 3.08 1.47 8.46
C GLN A 79 1.56 1.32 8.34
N ALA A 80 1.08 0.30 7.61
CA ALA A 80 -0.34 0.00 7.51
C ALA A 80 -0.95 -0.28 8.90
N LEU A 81 -0.24 -1.04 9.72
CA LEU A 81 -0.66 -1.38 11.08
C LEU A 81 -0.81 -0.14 11.96
N GLN A 82 0.18 0.76 11.92
CA GLN A 82 0.15 1.99 12.68
C GLN A 82 -1.03 2.88 12.24
N LEU A 83 -1.23 3.03 10.93
CA LEU A 83 -2.31 3.85 10.39
C LEU A 83 -3.69 3.25 10.72
N ALA A 84 -3.83 1.92 10.68
CA ALA A 84 -5.05 1.24 11.08
C ALA A 84 -5.40 1.45 12.57
N ARG A 85 -4.39 1.49 13.45
CA ARG A 85 -4.55 1.83 14.88
C ARG A 85 -5.04 3.26 15.05
N GLU A 86 -4.43 4.21 14.36
CA GLU A 86 -4.77 5.64 14.43
C GLU A 86 -6.19 5.91 13.93
N MET A 87 -6.62 5.21 12.87
CA MET A 87 -7.98 5.30 12.35
C MET A 87 -9.03 4.61 13.23
N GLY A 88 -8.62 3.79 14.21
CA GLY A 88 -9.54 2.97 15.01
C GLY A 88 -10.33 1.96 14.17
N ASN A 89 -9.75 1.45 13.07
CA ASN A 89 -10.42 0.51 12.17
C ASN A 89 -10.03 -0.94 12.49
N PRO A 90 -10.91 -1.73 13.14
CA PRO A 90 -10.55 -3.06 13.64
C PRO A 90 -10.26 -4.07 12.52
N HIS A 91 -11.01 -4.01 11.41
CA HIS A 91 -10.80 -4.91 10.27
C HIS A 91 -9.44 -4.68 9.61
N MET A 92 -9.07 -3.41 9.40
CA MET A 92 -7.75 -3.07 8.85
C MET A 92 -6.62 -3.45 9.81
N LEU A 93 -6.86 -3.25 11.10
CA LEU A 93 -5.90 -3.57 12.15
C LEU A 93 -5.62 -5.08 12.19
N GLU A 94 -6.67 -5.90 12.12
CA GLU A 94 -6.56 -7.35 12.05
C GLU A 94 -5.75 -7.77 10.82
N ARG A 95 -6.14 -7.33 9.62
CA ARG A 95 -5.43 -7.68 8.39
C ARG A 95 -3.97 -7.23 8.37
N ALA A 96 -3.67 -6.02 8.87
CA ALA A 96 -2.29 -5.55 8.96
C ALA A 96 -1.47 -6.37 9.95
N ASN A 97 -2.05 -6.77 11.10
CA ASN A 97 -1.38 -7.65 12.05
C ASN A 97 -1.07 -9.02 11.45
N GLU A 98 -2.02 -9.63 10.74
CA GLU A 98 -1.83 -10.93 10.07
C GLU A 98 -0.65 -10.89 9.11
N LEU A 99 -0.58 -9.87 8.24
CA LEU A 99 0.52 -9.73 7.28
C LEU A 99 1.86 -9.53 7.98
N VAL A 100 1.94 -8.63 8.98
CA VAL A 100 3.19 -8.39 9.72
C VAL A 100 3.65 -9.65 10.47
N GLN A 101 2.75 -10.40 11.09
CA GLN A 101 3.08 -11.66 11.75
C GLN A 101 3.58 -12.71 10.76
N SER A 102 2.95 -12.82 9.58
CA SER A 102 3.39 -13.76 8.55
C SER A 102 4.82 -13.51 8.07
N LEU A 103 5.27 -12.25 8.14
CA LEU A 103 6.64 -11.84 7.78
C LEU A 103 7.66 -12.10 8.90
N ALA A 104 7.23 -12.17 10.16
CA ALA A 104 8.12 -12.40 11.30
C ALA A 104 8.49 -13.89 11.49
N ILE A 105 7.65 -14.81 11.01
CA ILE A 105 7.81 -16.25 11.25
C ILE A 105 9.05 -16.86 10.56
N GLN A 106 9.68 -16.16 9.61
CA GLN A 106 10.83 -16.70 8.86
C GLN A 106 12.21 -16.35 9.45
N ASP A 107 12.30 -15.41 10.39
CA ASP A 107 13.58 -15.01 11.00
C ASP A 107 14.02 -15.94 12.14
N ASP A 108 13.11 -16.76 12.70
CA ASP A 108 13.36 -17.64 13.86
C ASP A 108 13.84 -19.07 13.48
N LEU A 109 14.21 -19.32 12.22
CA LEU A 109 14.65 -20.65 11.74
C LEU A 109 16.16 -20.78 11.45
N VAL A 110 17.01 -19.89 11.98
CA VAL A 110 18.48 -19.97 11.84
C VAL A 110 19.17 -20.23 13.17
#